data_AF-A0A1B0G2R2-F1
#
_entry.id   AF-A0A1B0G2R2-F1
#
_cell.length_a   1.000
_cell.length_b   1.000
_cell.length_c   1.000
_cell.angle_alpha   90.00
_cell.angle_beta   90.00
_cell.angle_gamma   90.00
#
_symmetry.space_group_name_H-M   'P 1'
#
loop_
_entity.id
_entity.type
_entity.pdbx_description
1 polymer ?
#
loop_
_entity_poly.entity_id
_entity_poly.type
_entity_poly.pdbx_seq_one_letter_code
_entity_poly.pdbx_strand_id
1 'polypeptide(L)'
;MISRLDESVGKTMEALVKKGILDNTIVLLYSDNGAPTVGLYANTGSNYPFRRQKESPWEGGIRSTSLLWSSLLKQRHYISHQVMYAIDWFPTLAGAAGIKLPNNLHLDGINLWPSLNDKHPPQPRRVLHVLDDIFGYTSYMRDNYKYISGTTFNGLYDTWLGELPSQEIHPLSKYYVENVLNSTVNRLLGNKNLLGQHILELRSQATAHCPRNSEDFNQSIYKCEPLRAPCLLDIIKDPCERKNEFRRQATPSARIATADTRSDPKRFNGTWQWWYSNAGPVFSFNNYLYFINTFLSFSLMNAYKNQHFDYSKLIHQICLRQYCDAKVLYEEY
;
A
#
# COMPACT_ATOMS: atom_id res chain seq x y z
N MET A 1 8.41 -16.67 -17.04
CA MET A 1 7.17 -16.65 -16.24
C MET A 1 6.15 -15.64 -16.78
N ILE A 2 6.48 -14.35 -16.87
CA ILE A 2 5.55 -13.28 -17.29
C ILE A 2 4.78 -13.57 -18.60
N SER A 3 5.43 -14.11 -19.64
CA SER A 3 4.73 -14.51 -20.88
C SER A 3 3.64 -15.58 -20.68
N ARG A 4 3.82 -16.50 -19.74
CA ARG A 4 2.81 -17.51 -19.40
C ARG A 4 1.67 -16.91 -18.56
N LEU A 5 1.94 -15.87 -17.77
CA LEU A 5 0.91 -15.11 -17.06
C LEU A 5 0.03 -14.35 -18.07
N ASP A 6 0.63 -13.63 -19.01
CA ASP A 6 -0.06 -12.93 -20.10
C ASP A 6 -0.95 -13.87 -20.94
N GLU A 7 -0.40 -15.01 -21.37
CA GLU A 7 -1.18 -16.07 -22.05
C GLU A 7 -2.33 -16.59 -21.19
N SER A 8 -2.14 -16.71 -19.87
CA SER A 8 -3.18 -17.17 -18.95
C SER A 8 -4.28 -16.13 -18.75
N VAL A 9 -3.95 -14.84 -18.69
CA VAL A 9 -4.93 -13.75 -18.73
C VAL A 9 -5.72 -13.80 -20.06
N GLY A 10 -5.04 -14.00 -21.19
CA GLY A 10 -5.68 -14.18 -22.49
C GLY A 10 -6.69 -15.33 -22.53
N LYS A 11 -6.34 -16.50 -21.96
CA LYS A 11 -7.23 -17.66 -21.83
C LYS A 11 -8.42 -17.40 -20.90
N THR A 12 -8.20 -16.68 -19.80
CA THR A 12 -9.28 -16.28 -18.87
C THR A 12 -10.28 -15.36 -19.57
N MET A 13 -9.81 -14.34 -20.29
CA MET A 13 -10.67 -13.47 -21.11
C MET A 13 -11.42 -14.26 -22.19
N GLU A 14 -10.76 -15.21 -22.85
CA GLU A 14 -11.41 -16.08 -23.85
C GLU A 14 -12.54 -16.92 -23.24
N ALA A 15 -12.34 -17.48 -22.04
CA ALA A 15 -13.36 -18.24 -21.34
C ALA A 15 -14.57 -17.38 -20.95
N LEU A 16 -14.35 -16.14 -20.48
CA LEU A 16 -15.41 -15.18 -20.16
C LEU A 16 -16.25 -14.79 -21.40
N VAL A 17 -15.60 -14.58 -22.55
CA VAL A 17 -16.28 -14.35 -23.84
C VAL A 17 -17.09 -15.58 -24.26
N LYS A 18 -16.48 -16.77 -24.27
CA LYS A 18 -17.16 -18.03 -24.65
C LYS A 18 -18.35 -18.38 -23.75
N LYS A 19 -18.37 -17.88 -22.51
CA LYS A 19 -19.49 -18.03 -21.58
C LYS A 19 -20.55 -16.93 -21.70
N GLY A 20 -20.32 -15.87 -22.49
CA GLY A 20 -21.25 -14.75 -22.65
C GLY A 20 -21.42 -13.88 -21.40
N ILE A 21 -20.46 -13.90 -20.47
CA ILE A 21 -20.55 -13.19 -19.18
C ILE A 21 -19.58 -12.00 -19.07
N LEU A 22 -18.70 -11.79 -20.07
CA LEU A 22 -17.70 -10.74 -20.04
C LEU A 22 -18.31 -9.34 -19.85
N ASP A 23 -19.48 -9.08 -20.46
CA ASP A 23 -20.16 -7.77 -20.42
C ASP A 23 -20.68 -7.36 -19.03
N ASN A 24 -20.73 -8.29 -18.08
CA ASN A 24 -21.04 -8.02 -16.67
C ASN A 24 -19.92 -8.53 -15.73
N THR A 25 -18.66 -8.49 -16.20
CA THR A 25 -17.48 -8.91 -15.43
C THR A 25 -16.58 -7.72 -15.12
N ILE A 26 -15.99 -7.72 -13.92
CA ILE A 26 -14.86 -6.85 -13.56
C ILE A 26 -13.61 -7.75 -13.52
N VAL A 27 -12.58 -7.36 -14.26
CA VAL A 27 -11.28 -8.02 -14.28
C VAL A 27 -10.26 -7.10 -13.64
N LEU A 28 -9.71 -7.54 -12.51
CA LEU A 28 -8.64 -6.86 -11.78
C LEU A 28 -7.37 -7.73 -11.85
N LEU A 29 -6.28 -7.13 -12.32
CA LEU A 29 -4.94 -7.72 -12.29
C LEU A 29 -4.04 -6.80 -11.46
N TYR A 30 -3.40 -7.31 -10.41
CA TYR A 30 -2.46 -6.55 -9.58
C TYR A 30 -1.38 -7.47 -8.98
N SER A 31 -0.28 -6.88 -8.51
CA SER A 31 0.78 -7.58 -7.75
C SER A 31 0.64 -7.32 -6.25
N ASP A 32 1.08 -8.28 -5.43
CA ASP A 32 1.05 -8.24 -3.96
C ASP A 32 2.18 -7.39 -3.35
N ASN A 33 3.37 -7.48 -3.95
CA ASN A 33 4.58 -6.75 -3.59
C ASN A 33 5.43 -6.46 -4.85
N GLY A 34 6.42 -5.56 -4.71
CA GLY A 34 7.47 -5.37 -5.71
C GLY A 34 8.35 -6.62 -5.91
N ALA A 35 9.14 -6.63 -6.98
CA ALA A 35 10.00 -7.76 -7.34
C ALA A 35 11.27 -7.82 -6.48
N PRO A 36 11.69 -8.99 -5.95
CA PRO A 36 13.03 -9.20 -5.42
C PRO A 36 14.05 -9.28 -6.57
N THR A 37 14.85 -8.23 -6.76
CA THR A 37 15.85 -8.15 -7.85
C THR A 37 17.23 -8.66 -7.43
N VAL A 38 17.53 -8.66 -6.12
CA VAL A 38 18.77 -9.18 -5.53
C VAL A 38 18.51 -10.02 -4.27
N GLY A 39 19.51 -10.79 -3.85
CA GLY A 39 19.46 -11.65 -2.67
C GLY A 39 18.98 -13.08 -2.95
N LEU A 40 18.55 -13.80 -1.90
CA LEU A 40 18.20 -15.23 -1.98
C LEU A 40 17.05 -15.53 -2.95
N TYR A 41 16.12 -14.59 -3.10
CA TYR A 41 14.93 -14.74 -3.96
C TYR A 41 15.03 -13.93 -5.26
N ALA A 42 16.24 -13.52 -5.66
CA ALA A 42 16.48 -12.70 -6.84
C ALA A 42 15.83 -13.28 -8.11
N ASN A 43 15.10 -12.45 -8.84
CA ASN A 43 14.52 -12.78 -10.13
C ASN A 43 14.65 -11.61 -11.12
N THR A 44 14.28 -11.86 -12.38
CA THR A 44 14.36 -10.89 -13.48
C THR A 44 13.17 -9.91 -13.52
N GLY A 45 12.55 -9.63 -12.38
CA GLY A 45 11.57 -8.57 -12.25
C GLY A 45 12.26 -7.20 -12.21
N SER A 46 11.48 -6.13 -12.34
CA SER A 46 11.99 -4.76 -12.24
C SER A 46 11.02 -3.90 -11.47
N ASN A 47 11.55 -3.09 -10.56
CA ASN A 47 10.81 -2.07 -9.83
C ASN A 47 11.04 -0.67 -10.43
N TYR A 48 11.68 -0.58 -11.61
CA TYR A 48 12.06 0.71 -12.18
C TYR A 48 10.86 1.67 -12.30
N PRO A 49 10.99 2.94 -11.88
CA PRO A 49 12.22 3.59 -11.39
C PRO A 49 12.36 3.60 -9.85
N PHE A 50 11.45 2.91 -9.15
CA PHE A 50 11.25 2.97 -7.71
C PHE A 50 12.39 2.33 -6.91
N ARG A 51 12.79 2.96 -5.80
CA ARG A 51 13.88 2.48 -4.94
C ARG A 51 13.55 1.13 -4.28
N ARG A 52 14.52 0.21 -4.29
CA ARG A 52 14.50 -1.14 -3.68
C ARG A 52 13.52 -2.13 -4.32
N GLN A 53 13.05 -3.05 -3.49
CA GLN A 53 12.49 -4.35 -3.83
C GLN A 53 11.60 -4.85 -2.69
N LYS A 54 11.00 -6.04 -2.88
CA LYS A 54 10.34 -6.83 -1.85
C LYS A 54 11.11 -6.83 -0.52
N GLU A 55 10.39 -6.93 0.60
CA GLU A 55 10.96 -6.89 1.96
C GLU A 55 11.65 -5.56 2.26
N SER A 56 11.00 -4.43 1.90
CA SER A 56 11.50 -3.10 2.25
C SER A 56 10.38 -2.03 2.24
N PRO A 57 10.51 -0.93 3.02
CA PRO A 57 9.48 0.12 3.14
C PRO A 57 9.37 1.09 1.94
N TRP A 58 10.26 0.94 0.96
CA TRP A 58 10.43 1.84 -0.18
C TRP A 58 9.42 1.57 -1.28
N GLU A 59 9.27 2.50 -2.22
CA GLU A 59 8.30 2.39 -3.33
C GLU A 59 8.52 1.10 -4.13
N GLY A 60 9.77 0.68 -4.37
CA GLY A 60 10.06 -0.57 -5.08
C GLY A 60 9.74 -1.85 -4.30
N GLY A 61 9.38 -1.74 -3.01
CA GLY A 61 8.86 -2.85 -2.21
C GLY A 61 7.33 -2.89 -2.16
N ILE A 62 6.69 -1.72 -2.02
CA ILE A 62 5.25 -1.61 -1.74
C ILE A 62 4.39 -1.21 -2.95
N ARG A 63 4.97 -0.48 -3.92
CA ARG A 63 4.26 -0.01 -5.12
C ARG A 63 4.30 -1.08 -6.18
N SER A 64 3.12 -1.39 -6.72
CA SER A 64 2.91 -2.50 -7.62
C SER A 64 2.07 -2.08 -8.83
N THR A 65 2.15 -2.86 -9.90
CA THR A 65 1.29 -2.67 -11.07
C THR A 65 -0.14 -3.09 -10.75
N SER A 66 -1.11 -2.36 -11.31
CA SER A 66 -2.52 -2.73 -11.28
C SER A 66 -3.20 -2.32 -12.59
N LEU A 67 -4.15 -3.13 -13.04
CA LEU A 67 -5.02 -2.89 -14.18
C LEU A 67 -6.44 -3.31 -13.82
N LEU A 68 -7.38 -2.40 -14.06
CA LEU A 68 -8.81 -2.64 -13.91
C LEU A 68 -9.47 -2.57 -15.29
N TRP A 69 -10.19 -3.63 -15.67
CA TRP A 69 -10.96 -3.69 -16.90
C TRP A 69 -12.41 -4.07 -16.60
N SER A 70 -13.36 -3.34 -17.18
CA SER A 70 -14.76 -3.75 -17.25
C SER A 70 -15.52 -2.99 -18.33
N SER A 71 -16.47 -3.67 -18.98
CA SER A 71 -17.56 -3.10 -19.77
C SER A 71 -18.54 -2.23 -18.96
N LEU A 72 -18.50 -2.30 -17.62
CA LEU A 72 -19.34 -1.50 -16.72
C LEU A 72 -18.75 -0.12 -16.42
N LEU A 73 -17.45 0.07 -16.66
CA LEU A 73 -16.81 1.37 -16.46
C LEU A 73 -17.36 2.40 -17.46
N LYS A 74 -17.83 3.55 -16.96
CA LYS A 74 -18.26 4.68 -17.80
C LYS A 74 -17.07 5.38 -18.45
N GLN A 75 -15.91 5.38 -17.80
CA GLN A 75 -14.66 5.97 -18.28
C GLN A 75 -13.63 4.85 -18.48
N ARG A 76 -13.05 4.77 -19.69
CA ARG A 76 -12.12 3.71 -20.11
C ARG A 76 -10.92 4.31 -20.83
N HIS A 77 -9.88 3.50 -21.04
CA HIS A 77 -8.68 3.86 -21.81
C HIS A 77 -7.98 5.11 -21.25
N TYR A 78 -7.77 5.15 -19.94
CA TYR A 78 -7.09 6.26 -19.25
C TYR A 78 -6.24 5.74 -18.09
N ILE A 79 -5.27 6.54 -17.64
CA ILE A 79 -4.46 6.24 -16.46
C ILE A 79 -5.06 6.96 -15.25
N SER A 80 -5.34 6.21 -14.18
CA SER A 80 -5.82 6.78 -12.92
C SER A 80 -4.63 7.20 -12.04
N HIS A 81 -4.69 8.42 -11.49
CA HIS A 81 -3.76 8.92 -10.48
C HIS A 81 -4.31 8.84 -9.05
N GLN A 82 -5.42 8.11 -8.85
CA GLN A 82 -5.91 7.78 -7.52
C GLN A 82 -4.89 6.91 -6.78
N VAL A 83 -4.33 7.40 -5.67
CA VAL A 83 -3.56 6.57 -4.74
C VAL A 83 -4.49 5.50 -4.17
N MET A 84 -4.09 4.24 -4.23
CA MET A 84 -4.91 3.09 -3.86
C MET A 84 -4.06 1.98 -3.27
N TYR A 85 -4.59 1.31 -2.25
CA TYR A 85 -3.94 0.21 -1.55
C TYR A 85 -4.71 -1.10 -1.75
N ALA A 86 -4.08 -2.25 -1.50
CA ALA A 86 -4.73 -3.55 -1.63
C ALA A 86 -6.02 -3.67 -0.77
N ILE A 87 -6.01 -3.04 0.42
CA ILE A 87 -7.18 -2.94 1.32
C ILE A 87 -8.38 -2.19 0.71
N ASP A 88 -8.17 -1.30 -0.26
CA ASP A 88 -9.23 -0.54 -0.91
C ASP A 88 -10.03 -1.39 -1.90
N TRP A 89 -9.49 -2.51 -2.40
CA TRP A 89 -10.18 -3.35 -3.38
C TRP A 89 -11.47 -3.95 -2.85
N PHE A 90 -11.51 -4.38 -1.58
CA PHE A 90 -12.73 -4.97 -1.00
C PHE A 90 -13.93 -4.00 -1.00
N PRO A 91 -13.87 -2.81 -0.37
CA PRO A 91 -14.96 -1.84 -0.42
C PRO A 91 -15.20 -1.24 -1.81
N THR A 92 -14.17 -1.16 -2.66
CA THR A 92 -14.30 -0.70 -4.04
C THR A 92 -15.10 -1.69 -4.90
N LEU A 93 -14.79 -2.98 -4.84
CA LEU A 93 -15.49 -4.02 -5.60
C LEU A 93 -16.90 -4.28 -5.04
N ALA A 94 -17.09 -4.18 -3.72
CA ALA A 94 -18.43 -4.18 -3.12
C ALA A 94 -19.28 -3.01 -3.65
N GLY A 95 -18.72 -1.80 -3.69
CA GLY A 95 -19.37 -0.62 -4.29
C GLY A 95 -19.70 -0.80 -5.77
N ALA A 96 -18.77 -1.39 -6.55
CA ALA A 96 -18.97 -1.70 -7.96
C ALA A 96 -20.11 -2.69 -8.21
N ALA A 97 -20.26 -3.68 -7.33
CA ALA A 97 -21.34 -4.67 -7.36
C ALA A 97 -22.68 -4.18 -6.76
N GLY A 98 -22.76 -2.92 -6.31
CA GLY A 98 -23.94 -2.36 -5.64
C GLY A 98 -24.21 -2.94 -4.24
N ILE A 99 -23.22 -3.63 -3.65
CA ILE A 99 -23.34 -4.26 -2.33
C ILE A 99 -23.20 -3.20 -1.25
N LYS A 100 -24.24 -3.05 -0.42
CA LYS A 100 -24.18 -2.25 0.81
C LYS A 100 -23.44 -3.06 1.88
N LEU A 101 -22.25 -2.60 2.25
CA LEU A 101 -21.50 -3.17 3.37
C LEU A 101 -22.18 -2.83 4.71
N PRO A 102 -22.11 -3.70 5.73
CA PRO A 102 -22.67 -3.40 7.06
C PRO A 102 -22.01 -2.19 7.73
N ASN A 103 -22.80 -1.30 8.33
CA ASN A 103 -22.29 -0.08 8.99
C ASN A 103 -21.36 -0.36 10.19
N ASN A 104 -21.41 -1.56 10.77
CA ASN A 104 -20.54 -2.01 11.86
C ASN A 104 -19.24 -2.68 11.37
N LEU A 105 -19.01 -2.76 10.05
CA LEU A 105 -17.78 -3.29 9.48
C LEU A 105 -16.74 -2.18 9.38
N HIS A 106 -15.85 -2.11 10.37
CA HIS A 106 -14.72 -1.18 10.37
C HIS A 106 -13.66 -1.66 9.36
N LEU A 107 -13.42 -0.87 8.31
CA LEU A 107 -12.45 -1.13 7.26
C LEU A 107 -11.43 0.01 7.18
N ASP A 108 -10.16 -0.32 7.00
CA ASP A 108 -9.09 0.64 6.68
C ASP A 108 -9.16 1.11 5.21
N GLY A 109 -9.71 0.25 4.35
CA GLY A 109 -9.94 0.53 2.93
C GLY A 109 -11.18 1.39 2.69
N ILE A 110 -11.17 2.19 1.63
CA ILE A 110 -12.30 3.02 1.21
C ILE A 110 -12.82 2.65 -0.18
N ASN A 111 -14.09 2.95 -0.46
CA ASN A 111 -14.68 2.73 -1.77
C ASN A 111 -14.20 3.80 -2.77
N LEU A 112 -13.32 3.39 -3.68
CA LEU A 112 -12.76 4.23 -4.73
C LEU A 112 -13.49 4.07 -6.08
N TRP A 113 -14.55 3.26 -6.15
CA TRP A 113 -15.29 3.02 -7.40
C TRP A 113 -15.78 4.31 -8.07
N PRO A 114 -16.32 5.33 -7.36
CA PRO A 114 -16.72 6.59 -7.99
C PRO A 114 -15.54 7.34 -8.64
N SER A 115 -14.35 7.31 -8.02
CA SER A 115 -13.14 7.92 -8.58
C SER A 115 -12.66 7.18 -9.83
N LEU A 116 -12.76 5.84 -9.85
CA LEU A 116 -12.34 5.00 -10.98
C LEU A 116 -13.37 4.95 -12.14
N ASN A 117 -14.66 5.04 -11.85
CA ASN A 117 -15.75 4.90 -12.80
C ASN A 117 -16.22 6.24 -13.37
N ASP A 118 -16.42 7.24 -12.50
CA ASP A 118 -17.10 8.50 -12.82
C ASP A 118 -16.15 9.70 -12.95
N LYS A 119 -14.82 9.48 -12.87
CA LYS A 119 -13.79 10.54 -12.84
C LYS A 119 -14.02 11.57 -11.73
N HIS A 120 -14.59 11.15 -10.59
CA HIS A 120 -14.57 11.99 -9.39
C HIS A 120 -13.12 12.31 -8.99
N PRO A 121 -12.85 13.48 -8.37
CA PRO A 121 -11.51 13.84 -7.93
C PRO A 121 -10.84 12.74 -7.11
N PRO A 122 -9.50 12.58 -7.19
CA PRO A 122 -8.77 11.65 -6.35
C PRO A 122 -9.06 11.90 -4.87
N GLN A 123 -9.48 10.85 -4.16
CA GLN A 123 -9.72 10.91 -2.73
C GLN A 123 -8.37 10.85 -2.00
N PRO A 124 -8.12 11.73 -1.01
CA PRO A 124 -6.88 11.71 -0.24
C PRO A 124 -6.76 10.39 0.53
N ARG A 125 -5.53 9.91 0.70
CA ARG A 125 -5.26 8.66 1.43
C ARG A 125 -4.27 8.88 2.57
N ARG A 126 -4.46 8.09 3.63
CA ARG A 126 -3.56 8.00 4.77
C ARG A 126 -3.49 6.55 5.20
N VAL A 127 -2.31 5.94 5.13
CA VAL A 127 -2.11 4.51 5.44
C VAL A 127 -0.76 4.32 6.13
N LEU A 128 -0.78 3.48 7.18
CA LEU A 128 0.42 2.87 7.75
C LEU A 128 0.71 1.61 6.94
N HIS A 129 1.74 1.61 6.09
CA HIS A 129 2.07 0.47 5.25
C HIS A 129 2.64 -0.69 6.06
N VAL A 130 3.47 -0.37 7.05
CA VAL A 130 4.16 -1.33 7.89
C VAL A 130 4.59 -0.67 9.20
N LEU A 131 4.49 -1.42 10.29
CA LEU A 131 5.06 -1.16 11.60
C LEU A 131 5.66 -2.48 12.07
N ASP A 132 6.96 -2.66 11.86
CA ASP A 132 7.67 -3.90 12.12
C ASP A 132 8.68 -3.69 13.25
N ASP A 133 8.30 -4.12 14.45
CA ASP A 133 9.10 -4.01 15.67
C ASP A 133 10.22 -5.07 15.75
N ILE A 134 10.19 -6.09 14.89
CA ILE A 134 11.18 -7.19 14.88
C ILE A 134 12.41 -6.78 14.07
N PHE A 135 12.18 -6.24 12.87
CA PHE A 135 13.23 -5.73 12.00
C PHE A 135 13.47 -4.21 12.18
N GLY A 136 12.62 -3.54 12.95
CA GLY A 136 12.81 -2.16 13.39
C GLY A 136 12.58 -1.12 12.28
N TYR A 137 11.53 -1.30 11.47
CA TYR A 137 11.20 -0.34 10.41
C TYR A 137 9.71 0.01 10.32
N THR A 138 9.43 1.21 9.84
CA THR A 138 8.08 1.78 9.75
C THR A 138 7.95 2.57 8.44
N SER A 139 6.81 2.42 7.77
CA SER A 139 6.46 3.24 6.61
C SER A 139 5.02 3.71 6.71
N TYR A 140 4.83 5.01 6.58
CA TYR A 140 3.52 5.67 6.67
C TYR A 140 3.40 6.70 5.55
N MET A 141 2.23 6.78 4.94
CA MET A 141 1.93 7.77 3.91
C MET A 141 0.72 8.60 4.30
N ARG A 142 0.79 9.90 4.01
CA ARG A 142 -0.30 10.85 4.08
C ARG A 142 -0.24 11.75 2.86
N ASP A 143 -1.31 11.74 2.09
CA ASP A 143 -1.47 12.57 0.88
C ASP A 143 -0.30 12.31 -0.09
N ASN A 144 0.62 13.25 -0.29
CA ASN A 144 1.79 13.08 -1.16
C ASN A 144 3.06 12.68 -0.40
N TYR A 145 3.04 12.70 0.94
CA TYR A 145 4.22 12.55 1.77
C TYR A 145 4.32 11.16 2.36
N LYS A 146 5.51 10.56 2.23
CA LYS A 146 5.86 9.26 2.80
C LYS A 146 6.95 9.44 3.85
N TYR A 147 6.67 8.93 5.04
CA TYR A 147 7.58 8.83 6.17
C TYR A 147 8.17 7.42 6.20
N ILE A 148 9.50 7.32 6.36
CA ILE A 148 10.21 6.06 6.57
C ILE A 148 11.15 6.22 7.76
N SER A 149 11.13 5.25 8.68
CA SER A 149 12.10 5.13 9.77
C SER A 149 12.59 3.69 9.80
N GLY A 150 13.90 3.47 9.93
CA GLY A 150 14.49 2.12 9.81
C GLY A 150 14.46 1.54 8.39
N THR A 151 15.11 0.39 8.21
CA THR A 151 15.22 -0.33 6.94
C THR A 151 15.43 -1.81 7.22
N THR A 152 15.32 -2.66 6.21
CA THR A 152 15.52 -4.11 6.35
C THR A 152 16.99 -4.51 6.18
N PHE A 153 17.33 -5.72 6.64
CA PHE A 153 18.67 -6.33 6.53
C PHE A 153 19.82 -5.44 7.04
N ASN A 154 19.58 -4.62 8.08
CA ASN A 154 20.53 -3.64 8.62
C ASN A 154 21.18 -2.73 7.54
N GLY A 155 20.41 -2.39 6.50
CA GLY A 155 20.88 -1.54 5.40
C GLY A 155 21.75 -2.26 4.37
N LEU A 156 21.84 -3.59 4.36
CA LEU A 156 22.59 -4.34 3.33
C LEU A 156 22.15 -3.98 1.90
N TYR A 157 20.84 -3.80 1.70
CA TYR A 157 20.28 -3.40 0.41
C TYR A 157 20.15 -1.88 0.22
N ASP A 158 20.72 -1.10 1.16
CA ASP A 158 21.08 0.33 1.23
C ASP A 158 21.09 1.22 -0.04
N THR A 159 21.42 0.66 -1.21
CA THR A 159 21.87 1.35 -2.45
C THR A 159 20.73 1.94 -3.31
N TRP A 160 20.77 1.83 -4.65
CA TRP A 160 19.66 2.17 -5.53
C TRP A 160 19.33 1.01 -6.48
N LEU A 161 18.46 0.10 -6.04
CA LEU A 161 18.07 -1.08 -6.82
C LEU A 161 16.96 -0.80 -7.86
N GLY A 162 16.51 0.46 -7.96
CA GLY A 162 15.45 0.89 -8.88
C GLY A 162 15.94 1.34 -10.26
N GLU A 163 17.24 1.34 -10.51
CA GLU A 163 17.82 1.73 -11.80
C GLU A 163 17.94 0.53 -12.74
N LEU A 164 17.57 0.72 -14.00
CA LEU A 164 17.94 -0.21 -15.08
C LEU A 164 19.35 0.13 -15.54
N PRO A 165 20.20 -0.88 -15.84
CA PRO A 165 21.45 -0.66 -16.56
C PRO A 165 21.21 0.15 -17.84
N SER A 166 22.10 1.10 -18.14
CA SER A 166 21.94 2.07 -19.25
C SER A 166 21.89 1.46 -20.65
N GLN A 167 22.09 0.15 -20.78
CA GLN A 167 22.03 -0.63 -22.01
C GLN A 167 20.90 -1.69 -22.01
N GLU A 168 20.11 -1.80 -20.93
CA GLU A 168 19.03 -2.79 -20.83
C GLU A 168 17.78 -2.34 -21.60
N ILE A 169 17.85 -2.43 -22.92
CA ILE A 169 16.69 -2.30 -23.80
C ILE A 169 16.04 -3.67 -23.92
N HIS A 170 14.85 -3.85 -23.33
CA HIS A 170 14.09 -5.08 -23.51
C HIS A 170 13.86 -5.35 -25.01
N PRO A 171 14.31 -6.49 -25.58
CA PRO A 171 14.38 -6.68 -27.03
C PRO A 171 13.02 -6.70 -27.74
N LEU A 172 11.93 -6.98 -27.00
CA LEU A 172 10.56 -6.90 -27.52
C LEU A 172 9.94 -5.50 -27.44
N SER A 173 10.64 -4.49 -26.89
CA SER A 173 10.13 -3.11 -26.80
C SER A 173 9.82 -2.51 -28.17
N LYS A 174 10.67 -2.78 -29.17
CA LYS A 174 10.46 -2.37 -30.58
C LYS A 174 9.21 -3.01 -31.22
N TYR A 175 8.74 -4.14 -30.70
CA TYR A 175 7.50 -4.82 -31.14
C TYR A 175 6.32 -4.55 -30.21
N TYR A 176 6.42 -3.61 -29.25
CA TYR A 176 5.40 -3.45 -28.21
C TYR A 176 4.00 -3.18 -28.78
N VAL A 177 3.88 -2.26 -29.74
CA VAL A 177 2.61 -1.92 -30.39
C VAL A 177 2.04 -3.13 -31.14
N GLU A 178 2.87 -3.84 -31.91
CA GLU A 178 2.48 -5.04 -32.65
C GLU A 178 1.99 -6.15 -31.70
N ASN A 179 2.72 -6.41 -30.61
CA ASN A 179 2.34 -7.40 -29.61
C ASN A 179 1.01 -7.08 -28.93
N VAL A 180 0.73 -5.79 -28.63
CA VAL A 180 -0.55 -5.36 -28.05
C VAL A 180 -1.69 -5.54 -29.07
N LEU A 181 -1.50 -5.11 -30.33
CA LEU A 181 -2.50 -5.23 -31.39
C LEU A 181 -2.82 -6.70 -31.72
N ASN A 182 -1.81 -7.56 -31.76
CA ASN A 182 -1.94 -8.99 -32.06
C ASN A 182 -2.31 -9.84 -30.83
N SER A 183 -2.40 -9.24 -29.63
CA SER A 183 -2.73 -9.95 -28.40
C SER A 183 -4.09 -10.65 -28.47
N THR A 184 -4.20 -11.79 -27.77
CA THR A 184 -5.47 -12.52 -27.66
C THR A 184 -6.57 -11.65 -27.08
N VAL A 185 -6.26 -10.81 -26.08
CA VAL A 185 -7.24 -9.88 -25.48
C VAL A 185 -7.73 -8.84 -26.50
N ASN A 186 -6.85 -8.20 -27.27
CA ASN A 186 -7.28 -7.21 -28.26
C ASN A 186 -8.18 -7.81 -29.35
N ARG A 187 -7.86 -9.03 -29.82
CA ARG A 187 -8.69 -9.78 -30.78
C ARG A 187 -10.07 -10.12 -30.21
N LEU A 188 -10.14 -10.57 -28.95
CA LEU A 188 -11.39 -10.91 -28.26
C LEU A 188 -12.29 -9.69 -28.03
N LEU A 189 -11.70 -8.55 -27.65
CA LEU A 189 -12.43 -7.29 -27.43
C LEU A 189 -12.84 -6.59 -28.73
N GLY A 190 -12.40 -7.09 -29.89
CA GLY A 190 -12.82 -6.59 -31.20
C GLY A 190 -12.45 -5.13 -31.50
N ASN A 191 -11.43 -4.58 -30.84
CA ASN A 191 -11.09 -3.15 -30.91
C ASN A 191 -10.34 -2.81 -32.22
N LYS A 192 -11.08 -2.84 -33.34
CA LYS A 192 -10.57 -2.61 -34.70
C LYS A 192 -9.98 -1.20 -34.92
N ASN A 193 -10.29 -0.25 -34.03
CA ASN A 193 -9.88 1.15 -34.13
C ASN A 193 -8.77 1.51 -33.11
N LEU A 194 -8.14 0.52 -32.46
CA LEU A 194 -7.03 0.79 -31.54
C LEU A 194 -5.80 1.28 -32.31
N LEU A 195 -5.50 2.58 -32.20
CA LEU A 195 -4.36 3.20 -32.86
C LEU A 195 -3.06 2.93 -32.10
N GLY A 196 -1.98 2.63 -32.83
CA GLY A 196 -0.65 2.43 -32.26
C GLY A 196 -0.12 3.63 -31.47
N GLN A 197 -0.45 4.85 -31.90
CA GLN A 197 -0.15 6.07 -31.16
C GLN A 197 -0.80 6.08 -29.77
N HIS A 198 -2.08 5.70 -29.67
CA HIS A 198 -2.79 5.68 -28.39
C HIS A 198 -2.22 4.65 -27.40
N ILE A 199 -1.75 3.49 -27.92
CA ILE A 199 -1.01 2.50 -27.12
C ILE A 199 0.27 3.11 -26.53
N LEU A 200 1.01 3.89 -27.32
CA LEU A 200 2.25 4.55 -26.87
C LEU A 200 1.96 5.71 -25.90
N GLU A 201 0.90 6.49 -26.12
CA GLU A 201 0.45 7.55 -25.22
C GLU A 201 0.08 7.00 -23.84
N LEU A 202 -0.74 5.96 -23.77
CA LEU A 202 -1.11 5.31 -22.51
C LEU A 202 0.12 4.68 -21.81
N ARG A 203 1.02 4.05 -22.58
CA ARG A 203 2.29 3.54 -22.02
C ARG A 203 3.12 4.67 -21.41
N SER A 204 3.25 5.80 -22.11
CA SER A 204 3.99 6.97 -21.64
C SER A 204 3.38 7.54 -20.36
N GLN A 205 2.05 7.73 -20.32
CA GLN A 205 1.32 8.23 -19.13
C GLN A 205 1.40 7.27 -17.93
N ALA A 206 1.46 5.95 -18.18
CA ALA A 206 1.60 4.93 -17.14
C ALA A 206 3.06 4.79 -16.64
N THR A 207 4.05 5.29 -17.38
CA THR A 207 5.46 5.14 -17.03
C THR A 207 5.86 6.18 -15.99
N ALA A 208 6.22 5.72 -14.79
CA ALA A 208 6.82 6.59 -13.79
C ALA A 208 8.25 6.98 -14.22
N HIS A 209 8.61 8.24 -13.98
CA HIS A 209 9.93 8.78 -14.25
C HIS A 209 10.46 9.47 -12.98
N CYS A 210 11.76 9.33 -12.69
CA CYS A 210 12.39 10.21 -11.72
C CYS A 210 12.38 11.65 -12.26
N PRO A 211 12.29 12.66 -11.38
CA PRO A 211 12.48 14.05 -11.78
C PRO A 211 13.85 14.23 -12.45
N ARG A 212 13.95 15.17 -13.39
CA ARG A 212 15.27 15.61 -13.90
C ARG A 212 15.89 16.53 -12.86
N ASN A 213 16.95 16.04 -12.23
CA ASN A 213 17.63 16.72 -11.13
C ASN A 213 18.26 18.05 -11.59
N SER A 214 17.75 19.17 -11.09
CA SER A 214 18.47 20.46 -11.06
C SER A 214 19.41 20.58 -9.85
N GLU A 215 19.23 19.71 -8.85
CA GLU A 215 19.98 19.66 -7.59
C GLU A 215 20.70 18.31 -7.48
N ASP A 216 21.91 18.28 -6.94
CA ASP A 216 22.60 17.01 -6.69
C ASP A 216 22.06 16.31 -5.42
N PHE A 217 21.15 15.36 -5.61
CA PHE A 217 20.57 14.57 -4.51
C PHE A 217 21.58 13.63 -3.81
N ASN A 218 22.82 13.51 -4.28
CA ASN A 218 23.89 12.83 -3.53
C ASN A 218 24.44 13.68 -2.37
N GLN A 219 24.13 14.98 -2.33
CA GLN A 219 24.51 15.84 -1.21
C GLN A 219 23.92 15.34 0.11
N SER A 220 24.71 15.44 1.18
CA SER A 220 24.37 14.95 2.52
C SER A 220 23.09 15.55 3.12
N ILE A 221 22.65 16.71 2.63
CA ILE A 221 21.40 17.37 3.04
C ILE A 221 20.13 16.72 2.47
N TYR A 222 20.23 16.01 1.35
CA TYR A 222 19.10 15.33 0.70
C TYR A 222 19.13 13.81 0.92
N LYS A 223 20.23 13.27 1.42
CA LYS A 223 20.39 11.84 1.63
C LYS A 223 19.46 11.32 2.73
N CYS A 224 18.59 10.38 2.37
CA CYS A 224 17.85 9.59 3.35
C CYS A 224 18.71 8.44 3.89
N GLU A 225 19.02 8.47 5.18
CA GLU A 225 19.78 7.45 5.93
C GLU A 225 18.90 6.89 7.08
N PRO A 226 17.95 5.98 6.79
CA PRO A 226 16.85 5.65 7.71
C PRO A 226 17.28 4.92 8.99
N LEU A 227 18.51 4.37 9.04
CA LEU A 227 19.14 3.82 10.24
C LEU A 227 19.67 4.88 11.21
N ARG A 228 19.79 6.14 10.77
CA ARG A 228 20.30 7.26 11.58
C ARG A 228 19.19 8.23 12.00
N ALA A 229 18.30 8.55 11.06
CA ALA A 229 17.17 9.44 11.29
C ALA A 229 16.03 9.08 10.32
N PRO A 230 14.77 9.34 10.67
CA PRO A 230 13.66 9.19 9.74
C PRO A 230 13.79 10.08 8.51
N CYS A 231 13.10 9.69 7.45
CA CYS A 231 13.05 10.41 6.18
C CYS A 231 11.61 10.83 5.86
N LEU A 232 11.48 11.96 5.19
CA LEU A 232 10.22 12.48 4.66
C LEU A 232 10.39 12.72 3.16
N LEU A 233 9.53 12.12 2.35
CA LEU A 233 9.68 12.01 0.89
C LEU A 233 8.37 12.47 0.22
N ASP A 234 8.44 13.40 -0.73
CA ASP A 234 7.29 13.78 -1.58
C ASP A 234 7.23 12.84 -2.79
N ILE A 235 6.47 11.75 -2.69
CA ILE A 235 6.48 10.67 -3.69
C ILE A 235 5.70 11.01 -4.97
N ILE A 236 5.07 12.19 -5.03
CA ILE A 236 4.43 12.69 -6.25
C ILE A 236 5.40 13.54 -7.06
N LYS A 237 6.25 14.36 -6.41
CA LYS A 237 7.33 15.10 -7.07
C LYS A 237 8.56 14.22 -7.35
N ASP A 238 8.89 13.35 -6.41
CA ASP A 238 10.01 12.41 -6.48
C ASP A 238 9.51 10.98 -6.17
N PRO A 239 8.80 10.33 -7.12
CA PRO A 239 8.35 8.95 -6.97
C PRO A 239 9.51 7.95 -6.83
N CYS A 240 10.74 8.41 -7.08
CA CYS A 240 11.92 7.58 -6.96
C CYS A 240 12.37 7.43 -5.50
N GLU A 241 12.17 8.44 -4.63
CA GLU A 241 12.69 8.52 -3.24
C GLU A 241 14.20 8.86 -3.15
N ARG A 242 14.66 9.80 -3.97
CA ARG A 242 16.04 10.36 -3.98
C ARG A 242 16.22 11.53 -3.02
N LYS A 243 15.22 12.39 -2.87
CA LYS A 243 15.27 13.63 -2.07
C LYS A 243 14.55 13.48 -0.74
N ASN A 244 15.30 13.53 0.36
CA ASN A 244 14.77 13.71 1.70
C ASN A 244 14.41 15.19 1.91
N GLU A 245 13.15 15.48 2.21
CA GLU A 245 12.66 16.82 2.57
C GLU A 245 12.87 17.15 4.06
N PHE A 246 13.34 16.19 4.86
CA PHE A 246 13.57 16.36 6.30
C PHE A 246 14.78 17.28 6.58
N ARG A 247 14.53 18.59 6.60
CA ARG A 247 15.52 19.60 7.03
C ARG A 247 15.73 19.52 8.55
N ARG A 248 16.94 19.84 9.01
CA ARG A 248 17.37 19.81 10.43
C ARG A 248 16.59 20.74 11.39
N GLN A 249 15.53 21.40 10.92
CA GLN A 249 14.59 22.21 11.71
C GLN A 249 13.31 21.45 12.12
N ALA A 250 13.16 20.18 11.73
CA ALA A 250 12.11 19.35 12.31
C ALA A 250 12.22 19.38 13.83
N THR A 251 11.18 19.86 14.50
CA THR A 251 11.09 19.86 15.95
C THR A 251 11.22 18.43 16.46
N PRO A 252 11.87 18.20 17.63
CA PRO A 252 11.90 16.87 18.23
C PRO A 252 10.49 16.32 18.32
N SER A 253 10.29 15.09 17.85
CA SER A 253 9.06 14.34 18.08
C SER A 253 8.67 14.48 19.54
N ALA A 254 7.42 14.89 19.79
CA ALA A 254 6.90 15.08 21.13
C ALA A 254 6.77 13.71 21.81
N ARG A 255 7.89 13.20 22.33
CA ARG A 255 8.00 11.91 23.00
C ARG A 255 7.10 11.89 24.22
N ILE A 256 5.89 11.36 24.05
CA ILE A 256 5.05 10.98 25.17
C ILE A 256 5.71 9.74 25.77
N ALA A 257 6.39 9.90 26.90
CA ALA A 257 7.17 8.83 27.55
C ALA A 257 6.32 7.64 28.05
N THR A 258 5.01 7.74 27.91
CA THR A 258 4.02 6.71 28.20
C THR A 258 3.16 6.48 26.96
N ALA A 259 3.00 5.22 26.55
CA ALA A 259 2.05 4.86 25.52
C ALA A 259 0.64 5.33 25.94
N ASP A 260 -0.10 6.00 25.05
CA ASP A 260 -1.49 6.37 25.35
C ASP A 260 -2.29 5.08 25.55
N THR A 261 -2.70 4.81 26.80
CA THR A 261 -3.45 3.60 27.12
C THR A 261 -4.76 3.50 26.32
N ARG A 262 -5.28 4.61 25.80
CA ARG A 262 -6.45 4.63 24.93
C ARG A 262 -6.18 3.95 23.59
N SER A 263 -4.96 4.01 23.06
CA SER A 263 -4.54 3.35 21.81
C SER A 263 -4.28 1.85 21.93
N ASP A 264 -4.50 1.24 23.10
CA ASP A 264 -4.46 -0.23 23.27
C ASP A 264 -5.51 -0.89 22.37
N PRO A 265 -5.12 -1.75 21.40
CA PRO A 265 -6.06 -2.41 20.49
C PRO A 265 -7.09 -3.29 21.22
N LYS A 266 -6.83 -3.73 22.47
CA LYS A 266 -7.85 -4.40 23.31
C LYS A 266 -9.08 -3.53 23.56
N ARG A 267 -8.95 -2.19 23.51
CA ARG A 267 -10.06 -1.23 23.66
C ARG A 267 -10.84 -1.00 22.36
N PHE A 268 -10.33 -1.50 21.22
CA PHE A 268 -10.92 -1.33 19.89
C PHE A 268 -11.02 -2.66 19.13
N ASN A 269 -11.42 -3.73 19.81
CA ASN A 269 -11.70 -5.04 19.19
C ASN A 269 -10.50 -5.64 18.39
N GLY A 270 -9.27 -5.36 18.83
CA GLY A 270 -8.04 -5.80 18.16
C GLY A 270 -7.51 -4.86 17.08
N THR A 271 -8.24 -3.80 16.74
CA THR A 271 -7.82 -2.79 15.74
C THR A 271 -6.95 -1.71 16.39
N TRP A 272 -5.86 -1.32 15.74
CA TRP A 272 -5.06 -0.17 16.19
C TRP A 272 -5.75 1.16 15.83
N GLN A 273 -5.74 2.12 16.74
CA GLN A 273 -6.32 3.45 16.53
C GLN A 273 -5.32 4.57 16.84
N TRP A 274 -5.39 5.63 16.06
CA TRP A 274 -4.57 6.83 16.22
C TRP A 274 -5.00 7.64 17.45
N TRP A 275 -4.06 8.39 18.02
CA TRP A 275 -4.29 9.31 19.13
C TRP A 275 -5.34 10.37 18.75
N TYR A 276 -6.38 10.55 19.59
CA TYR A 276 -7.46 11.49 19.31
C TYR A 276 -6.99 12.96 19.45
N SER A 277 -7.23 13.78 18.43
CA SER A 277 -7.02 15.23 18.47
C SER A 277 -8.07 15.91 19.36
N ASN A 278 -7.65 16.82 20.24
CA ASN A 278 -8.48 17.52 21.23
C ASN A 278 -9.87 17.96 20.72
N ALA A 279 -10.94 17.36 21.26
CA ALA A 279 -12.30 17.92 21.24
C ALA A 279 -13.17 17.33 22.36
N GLY A 280 -13.57 18.17 23.33
CA GLY A 280 -14.69 17.91 24.25
C GLY A 280 -14.34 17.23 25.60
N PRO A 281 -15.01 17.62 26.71
CA PRO A 281 -14.87 16.95 27.99
C PRO A 281 -15.65 15.63 28.02
N VAL A 282 -15.05 14.59 28.61
CA VAL A 282 -15.74 13.31 28.85
C VAL A 282 -16.69 13.48 30.03
N PHE A 283 -18.00 13.32 29.80
CA PHE A 283 -18.97 13.18 30.88
C PHE A 283 -18.68 11.91 31.67
N SER A 284 -18.33 12.04 32.95
CA SER A 284 -18.16 10.91 33.86
C SER A 284 -19.52 10.39 34.33
N PHE A 285 -19.97 9.28 33.77
CA PHE A 285 -21.00 8.47 34.42
C PHE A 285 -20.39 7.69 35.58
N ASN A 286 -20.33 8.34 36.74
CA ASN A 286 -20.35 7.64 38.01
C ASN A 286 -21.64 6.79 38.07
N ASN A 287 -21.52 5.51 38.41
CA ASN A 287 -22.60 4.82 39.12
C ASN A 287 -22.01 3.79 40.08
N TYR A 288 -22.25 4.03 41.36
CA TYR A 288 -21.95 3.10 42.44
C TYR A 288 -23.02 1.99 42.51
N LEU A 289 -22.55 0.77 42.78
CA LEU A 289 -23.20 -0.32 43.54
C LEU A 289 -24.74 -0.41 43.57
N TYR A 290 -25.25 -1.55 43.11
CA TYR A 290 -26.27 -2.33 43.84
C TYR A 290 -25.89 -3.82 43.86
N PHE A 291 -26.48 -4.59 44.78
CA PHE A 291 -25.87 -5.76 45.44
C PHE A 291 -26.76 -7.04 45.34
N ILE A 292 -26.13 -8.23 45.49
CA ILE A 292 -26.67 -9.52 46.03
C ILE A 292 -27.38 -10.55 45.11
N ASN A 293 -26.81 -11.78 45.09
CA ASN A 293 -27.33 -13.16 44.84
C ASN A 293 -28.08 -13.49 43.50
N THR A 294 -28.13 -14.74 42.97
CA THR A 294 -28.06 -16.10 43.58
C THR A 294 -27.67 -17.22 42.57
N PHE A 295 -26.76 -18.15 42.95
CA PHE A 295 -26.62 -19.60 42.63
C PHE A 295 -26.66 -20.24 41.20
N LEU A 296 -25.73 -21.23 41.02
CA LEU A 296 -25.76 -22.47 40.17
C LEU A 296 -25.81 -22.32 38.62
N SER A 297 -25.25 -23.22 37.79
CA SER A 297 -24.64 -24.56 37.98
C SER A 297 -23.86 -25.04 36.73
N PHE A 298 -22.78 -25.85 36.90
CA PHE A 298 -22.32 -26.98 36.03
C PHE A 298 -22.12 -26.77 34.49
N SER A 299 -21.09 -27.27 33.78
CA SER A 299 -19.93 -28.13 34.06
C SER A 299 -18.86 -27.92 32.98
N LEU A 300 -17.57 -28.21 33.26
CA LEU A 300 -16.73 -29.13 32.47
C LEU A 300 -15.30 -29.15 33.03
N MET A 301 -14.75 -30.36 33.19
CA MET A 301 -13.47 -30.60 33.85
C MET A 301 -12.72 -31.71 33.09
N ASN A 302 -11.43 -31.47 32.80
CA ASN A 302 -10.44 -32.43 32.32
C ASN A 302 -10.62 -32.99 30.88
N ALA A 303 -9.56 -33.29 30.11
CA ALA A 303 -8.12 -33.21 30.41
C ALA A 303 -7.24 -33.29 29.14
N TYR A 304 -6.04 -32.67 29.18
CA TYR A 304 -4.79 -32.99 28.42
C TYR A 304 -4.88 -33.12 26.87
N LYS A 305 -3.98 -32.61 26.01
CA LYS A 305 -2.65 -31.97 26.04
C LYS A 305 -2.64 -30.89 24.92
N ASN A 306 -1.62 -30.04 24.70
CA ASN A 306 -0.24 -30.05 25.16
C ASN A 306 0.26 -28.59 25.44
N GLN A 307 1.55 -28.30 25.25
CA GLN A 307 2.16 -26.98 25.43
C GLN A 307 1.74 -25.94 24.36
N HIS A 308 1.04 -24.88 24.77
CA HIS A 308 0.98 -23.62 24.01
C HIS A 308 1.97 -22.61 24.59
N PHE A 309 2.79 -22.00 23.73
CA PHE A 309 3.56 -20.80 24.08
C PHE A 309 2.60 -19.61 24.23
N ASP A 310 2.62 -18.96 25.40
CA ASP A 310 1.78 -17.80 25.70
C ASP A 310 2.37 -16.51 25.11
N TYR A 311 2.07 -16.27 23.82
CA TYR A 311 2.49 -15.06 23.11
C TYR A 311 1.96 -13.76 23.74
N SER A 312 0.91 -13.81 24.56
CA SER A 312 0.29 -12.60 25.14
C SER A 312 1.20 -11.87 26.13
N LYS A 313 2.07 -12.59 26.82
CA LYS A 313 3.03 -12.01 27.79
C LYS A 313 4.26 -11.40 27.13
N LEU A 314 4.70 -11.96 26.00
CA LEU A 314 5.82 -11.40 25.23
C LEU A 314 5.43 -10.04 24.63
N ILE A 315 4.25 -9.95 24.03
CA ILE A 315 3.69 -8.71 23.46
C ILE A 315 3.59 -7.61 24.53
N HIS A 316 3.16 -7.94 25.75
CA HIS A 316 2.97 -6.94 26.81
C HIS A 316 4.28 -6.35 27.36
N GLN A 317 5.41 -7.09 27.32
CA GLN A 317 6.72 -6.54 27.71
C GLN A 317 7.42 -5.78 26.58
N ILE A 318 7.17 -6.13 25.31
CA ILE A 318 7.73 -5.43 24.13
C ILE A 318 7.11 -4.03 24.01
N CYS A 319 5.78 -3.90 24.19
CA CYS A 319 5.05 -2.63 24.02
C CYS A 319 5.47 -1.50 24.99
N LEU A 320 6.08 -1.77 26.14
CA LEU A 320 6.31 -0.76 27.18
C LEU A 320 7.50 0.19 26.94
N ARG A 321 8.31 -0.01 25.90
CA ARG A 321 9.59 0.72 25.73
C ARG A 321 9.67 1.79 24.63
N GLN A 322 8.80 1.81 23.61
CA GLN A 322 9.11 2.56 22.38
C GLN A 322 7.97 3.37 21.70
N TYR A 323 6.73 3.38 22.20
CA TYR A 323 5.65 4.19 21.61
C TYR A 323 5.77 5.69 21.96
N CYS A 324 6.75 6.36 21.35
CA CYS A 324 6.98 7.81 21.54
C CYS A 324 7.01 8.63 20.24
N ASP A 325 7.06 8.00 19.06
CA ASP A 325 7.48 8.69 17.83
C ASP A 325 6.46 8.63 16.68
N ALA A 326 5.50 9.57 16.68
CA ALA A 326 4.82 10.08 15.47
C ALA A 326 3.92 11.31 15.78
N LYS A 327 4.49 12.52 15.78
CA LYS A 327 3.70 13.77 15.69
C LYS A 327 4.41 14.82 14.82
N VAL A 328 4.22 14.72 13.51
CA VAL A 328 4.57 15.80 12.57
C VAL A 328 3.41 16.80 12.56
N LEU A 329 3.59 17.91 13.27
CA LEU A 329 2.77 19.10 13.10
C LEU A 329 3.47 20.01 12.09
N TYR A 330 2.82 20.25 10.95
CA TYR A 330 3.08 21.46 10.18
C TYR A 330 2.26 22.58 10.84
N GLU A 331 2.93 23.58 11.39
CA GLU A 331 2.35 24.90 11.59
C GLU A 331 2.60 25.73 10.33
N GLU A 332 1.58 26.46 9.88
CA GLU A 332 1.62 27.26 8.67
C GLU A 332 2.41 28.56 8.89
N TYR A 333 3.21 28.94 7.88
CA TYR A 333 3.75 30.29 7.66
C TYR A 333 3.71 30.60 6.16
#